data_AF-A0A0F9ZRR8-F1
#
_entry.id   AF-A0A0F9ZRR8-F1
#
_cell.length_a   1.000
_cell.length_b   1.000
_cell.length_c   1.000
_cell.angle_alpha   90.00
_cell.angle_beta   90.00
_cell.angle_gamma   90.00
#
_symmetry.space_group_name_H-M   'P 1'
#
loop_
_entity.id
_entity.type
_entity.pdbx_description
1 polymer ?
#
loop_
_entity_poly.entity_id
_entity_poly.type
_entity_poly.pdbx_seq_one_letter_code
_entity_poly.pdbx_strand_id
1 'polypeptide(L)'
;MKSIKRDIIYSFLIGLIYSLLIFLINYLAVFVLFFAEADGLLGAIFMIAAEKNDIPVVILSLIFTIPFFILNSITILVVKNKIRKVGLLCGYLLSILIFILVFGVYSSHVASLQNWDGFYMKILDNKGKLSFDFCQKGPDQFSKDFCLKELAMQNNNVLICDKIEEELELDHGGNDYASGRNPCIAGIAIKNNDPLICDKMDFNNPNDKDNLSRKDACYWNSIPLFNYWGTNDQDILLAQKNLDLYKKWCPFFKSDYFKEQCSVVLNSN
;
A
#
# COMPACT_ATOMS: atom_id res chain seq x y z
N MET A 1 -20.81 56.41 0.65
CA MET A 1 -20.92 55.11 -0.06
C MET A 1 -19.59 54.35 -0.24
N LYS A 2 -18.43 55.00 -0.49
CA LYS A 2 -17.14 54.30 -0.68
C LYS A 2 -16.60 53.57 0.56
N SER A 3 -16.91 54.02 1.79
CA SER A 3 -16.42 53.37 3.02
C SER A 3 -17.12 52.01 3.27
N ILE A 4 -18.45 51.95 3.11
CA ILE A 4 -19.24 50.73 3.34
C ILE A 4 -18.79 49.57 2.45
N LYS A 5 -18.43 49.83 1.17
CA LYS A 5 -17.92 48.78 0.27
C LYS A 5 -16.61 48.16 0.77
N ARG A 6 -15.71 48.95 1.37
CA ARG A 6 -14.45 48.44 1.92
C ARG A 6 -14.69 47.53 3.11
N ASP A 7 -15.54 47.94 4.05
CA ASP A 7 -15.79 47.16 5.27
C ASP A 7 -16.45 45.80 4.98
N ILE A 8 -17.30 45.75 3.95
CA ILE A 8 -17.88 44.50 3.45
C ILE A 8 -16.80 43.58 2.89
N ILE A 9 -15.92 44.11 2.02
CA ILE A 9 -14.84 43.34 1.38
C ILE A 9 -13.87 42.81 2.44
N TYR A 10 -13.45 43.62 3.41
CA TYR A 10 -12.56 43.17 4.48
C TYR A 10 -13.20 42.10 5.36
N SER A 11 -14.49 42.27 5.72
CA SER A 11 -15.19 41.27 6.51
C SER A 11 -15.32 39.93 5.76
N PHE A 12 -15.55 39.99 4.45
CA PHE A 12 -15.58 38.82 3.59
C PHE A 12 -14.21 38.13 3.50
N LEU A 13 -13.14 38.90 3.24
CA LEU A 13 -11.77 38.38 3.16
C LEU A 13 -11.32 37.74 4.47
N ILE A 14 -11.60 38.37 5.62
CA ILE A 14 -11.27 37.81 6.93
C ILE A 14 -12.04 36.50 7.15
N GLY A 15 -13.33 36.45 6.83
CA GLY A 15 -14.12 35.23 6.92
C GLY A 15 -13.58 34.11 6.02
N LEU A 16 -13.15 34.46 4.81
CA LEU A 16 -12.58 33.52 3.85
C LEU A 16 -11.21 32.99 4.30
N ILE A 17 -10.31 33.87 4.76
CA ILE A 17 -8.99 33.47 5.30
C ILE A 17 -9.17 32.59 6.53
N TYR A 18 -10.06 32.97 7.45
CA TYR A 18 -10.30 32.19 8.67
C TYR A 18 -10.84 30.79 8.34
N SER A 19 -11.77 30.71 7.37
CA SER A 19 -12.32 29.44 6.90
C SER A 19 -11.26 28.57 6.22
N LEU A 20 -10.39 29.16 5.40
CA LEU A 20 -9.27 28.46 4.74
C LEU A 20 -8.24 27.97 5.76
N LEU A 21 -7.90 28.79 6.77
CA LEU A 21 -6.95 28.41 7.80
C LEU A 21 -7.46 27.21 8.61
N ILE A 22 -8.74 27.24 9.01
CA ILE A 22 -9.38 26.11 9.68
C ILE A 22 -9.39 24.88 8.78
N PHE A 23 -9.76 25.04 7.50
CA PHE A 23 -9.74 23.95 6.53
C PHE A 23 -8.34 23.33 6.40
N LEU A 24 -7.29 24.15 6.28
CA LEU A 24 -5.90 23.67 6.18
C LEU A 24 -5.44 22.98 7.46
N ILE A 25 -5.75 23.52 8.64
CA ILE A 25 -5.41 22.87 9.91
C ILE A 25 -6.09 21.50 10.01
N ASN A 26 -7.35 21.40 9.59
CA ASN A 26 -8.10 20.15 9.61
C ASN A 26 -7.60 19.16 8.57
N TYR A 27 -7.36 19.62 7.35
CA TYR A 27 -6.77 18.80 6.32
C TYR A 27 -5.41 18.27 6.77
N LEU A 28 -4.57 19.12 7.36
CA LEU A 28 -3.28 18.71 7.91
C LEU A 28 -3.46 17.74 9.09
N ALA A 29 -4.43 17.95 9.99
CA ALA A 29 -4.69 17.04 11.09
C ALA A 29 -5.15 15.66 10.59
N VAL A 30 -6.08 15.62 9.63
CA VAL A 30 -6.55 14.37 9.00
C VAL A 30 -5.41 13.71 8.22
N PHE A 31 -4.62 14.48 7.47
CA PHE A 31 -3.47 13.99 6.72
C PHE A 31 -2.39 13.44 7.65
N VAL A 32 -2.06 14.15 8.72
CA VAL A 32 -1.10 13.70 9.73
C VAL A 32 -1.62 12.47 10.46
N LEU A 33 -2.91 12.41 10.81
CA LEU A 33 -3.49 11.19 11.36
C LEU A 33 -3.33 10.04 10.36
N PHE A 34 -3.74 10.24 9.10
CA PHE A 34 -3.66 9.22 8.06
C PHE A 34 -2.23 8.74 7.73
N PHE A 35 -1.24 9.63 7.74
CA PHE A 35 0.16 9.29 7.41
C PHE A 35 1.00 8.88 8.62
N ALA A 36 0.71 9.40 9.82
CA ALA A 36 1.29 8.87 11.05
C ALA A 36 0.78 7.45 11.37
N GLU A 37 -0.30 7.03 10.70
CA GLU A 37 -0.93 5.72 10.82
C GLU A 37 -0.27 4.59 10.00
N ALA A 38 0.75 4.87 9.18
CA ALA A 38 1.44 3.80 8.44
C ALA A 38 2.10 2.76 9.37
N ASP A 39 2.49 3.13 10.61
CA ASP A 39 3.23 2.24 11.53
C ASP A 39 2.70 2.21 12.99
N GLY A 40 1.52 2.77 13.29
CA GLY A 40 1.06 3.05 14.67
C GLY A 40 -0.19 2.31 15.20
N LEU A 41 -0.33 2.24 16.53
CA LEU A 41 -1.48 1.63 17.25
C LEU A 41 -2.84 2.23 16.86
N LEU A 42 -2.89 3.54 16.58
CA LEU A 42 -4.13 4.21 16.16
C LEU A 42 -4.58 3.74 14.77
N GLY A 43 -3.63 3.52 13.86
CA GLY A 43 -3.89 3.03 12.50
C GLY A 43 -4.39 1.59 12.51
N ALA A 44 -3.83 0.75 13.39
CA ALA A 44 -4.36 -0.58 13.65
C ALA A 44 -5.80 -0.52 14.19
N ILE A 45 -6.13 0.37 15.13
CA ILE A 45 -7.50 0.53 15.63
C ILE A 45 -8.43 1.03 14.52
N PHE A 46 -7.98 1.93 13.64
CA PHE A 46 -8.74 2.43 12.50
C PHE A 46 -9.01 1.35 11.46
N MET A 47 -7.99 0.60 11.07
CA MET A 47 -8.10 -0.57 10.19
C MET A 47 -9.05 -1.60 10.79
N ILE A 48 -8.88 -1.95 12.07
CA ILE A 48 -9.76 -2.89 12.77
C ILE A 48 -11.19 -2.34 12.85
N ALA A 49 -11.39 -1.04 13.07
CA ALA A 49 -12.72 -0.46 13.14
C ALA A 49 -13.40 -0.39 11.77
N ALA A 50 -12.65 -0.08 10.70
CA ALA A 50 -13.13 -0.11 9.32
C ALA A 50 -13.45 -1.54 8.88
N GLU A 51 -12.57 -2.49 9.20
CA GLU A 51 -12.70 -3.90 8.84
C GLU A 51 -13.78 -4.62 9.65
N LYS A 52 -13.89 -4.39 10.97
CA LYS A 52 -14.87 -5.11 11.81
C LYS A 52 -16.26 -4.54 11.78
N ASN A 53 -16.41 -3.22 11.62
CA ASN A 53 -17.71 -2.58 11.79
C ASN A 53 -18.33 -2.11 10.48
N ASP A 54 -17.67 -2.39 9.33
CA ASP A 54 -18.04 -1.84 8.02
C ASP A 54 -18.27 -0.31 8.08
N ILE A 55 -17.60 0.39 9.01
CA ILE A 55 -17.79 1.82 9.16
C ILE A 55 -17.10 2.47 7.97
N PRO A 56 -17.85 3.08 7.04
CA PRO A 56 -17.24 3.74 5.90
C PRO A 56 -16.29 4.81 6.44
N VAL A 57 -15.09 4.92 5.88
CA VAL A 57 -14.12 6.00 6.16
C VAL A 57 -14.80 7.37 6.15
N VAL A 58 -15.85 7.50 5.34
CA VAL A 58 -16.77 8.64 5.28
C VAL A 58 -17.36 9.01 6.65
N ILE A 59 -17.88 8.06 7.42
CA ILE A 59 -18.48 8.33 8.73
C ILE A 59 -17.42 8.83 9.72
N LEU A 60 -16.22 8.25 9.70
CA LEU A 60 -15.12 8.69 10.55
C LEU A 60 -14.69 10.12 10.24
N SER A 61 -14.55 10.47 8.96
CA SER A 61 -14.27 11.85 8.55
C SER A 61 -15.37 12.84 8.98
N LEU A 62 -16.64 12.42 8.97
CA LEU A 62 -17.76 13.23 9.46
C LEU A 62 -17.65 13.48 10.97
N ILE A 63 -17.31 12.47 11.77
CA ILE A 63 -17.14 12.63 13.22
C ILE A 63 -16.07 13.68 13.54
N PHE A 64 -14.94 13.65 12.83
CA PHE A 64 -13.86 14.63 13.04
C PHE A 64 -14.21 16.05 12.56
N THR A 65 -15.12 16.19 11.60
CA THR A 65 -15.51 17.50 11.04
C THR A 65 -16.68 18.17 11.78
N ILE A 66 -17.54 17.39 12.46
CA ILE A 66 -18.69 17.90 13.23
C ILE A 66 -18.30 18.99 14.27
N PRO A 67 -17.27 18.81 15.12
CA PRO A 67 -16.89 19.85 16.09
C PRO A 67 -16.57 21.20 15.44
N PHE A 68 -16.03 21.19 14.23
CA PHE A 68 -15.69 22.40 13.48
C PHE A 68 -16.91 23.11 12.93
N PHE A 69 -17.89 22.36 12.41
CA PHE A 69 -19.16 22.96 12.00
C PHE A 69 -19.88 23.61 13.18
N ILE A 70 -19.80 23.00 14.36
CA ILE A 70 -20.36 23.55 15.60
C ILE A 70 -19.63 24.84 15.99
N LEU A 71 -18.29 24.82 16.06
CA LEU A 71 -17.48 26.00 16.41
C LEU A 71 -17.75 27.18 15.46
N ASN A 72 -17.73 26.95 14.15
CA ASN A 72 -18.03 27.99 13.16
C ASN A 72 -19.46 28.53 13.29
N SER A 73 -20.43 27.66 13.57
CA SER A 73 -21.82 28.08 13.79
C SER A 73 -21.95 28.97 15.03
N ILE A 74 -21.25 28.64 16.12
CA ILE A 74 -21.20 29.47 17.33
C ILE A 74 -20.58 30.84 17.00
N THR A 75 -19.47 30.89 16.26
CA THR A 75 -18.82 32.16 15.87
C THR A 75 -19.79 33.05 15.09
N ILE A 76 -20.56 32.49 14.16
CA ILE A 76 -21.57 33.23 13.38
C ILE A 76 -22.68 33.79 14.28
N LEU A 77 -23.12 33.03 15.28
CA LEU A 77 -24.19 33.43 16.21
C LEU A 77 -23.76 34.55 17.16
N VAL A 78 -22.51 34.55 17.61
CA VAL A 78 -21.99 35.54 18.57
C VAL A 78 -21.76 36.92 17.93
N VAL A 79 -21.62 37.00 16.61
CA VAL A 79 -21.35 38.26 15.90
C VAL A 79 -22.61 39.14 15.83
N LYS A 80 -22.62 40.22 16.62
CA LYS A 80 -23.72 41.20 16.68
C LYS A 80 -23.86 42.07 15.42
N ASN A 81 -22.80 42.28 14.65
CA ASN A 81 -22.82 43.17 13.49
C ASN A 81 -23.44 42.45 12.26
N LYS A 82 -24.58 42.97 11.78
CA LYS A 82 -25.35 42.39 10.66
C LYS A 82 -24.53 42.23 9.37
N ILE A 83 -23.66 43.20 9.04
CA ILE A 83 -22.83 43.14 7.83
C ILE A 83 -21.76 42.04 7.96
N ARG A 84 -21.10 41.97 9.12
CA ARG A 84 -20.12 40.93 9.41
C ARG A 84 -20.75 39.54 9.38
N LYS A 85 -21.98 39.42 9.90
CA LYS A 85 -22.72 38.16 9.91
C LYS A 85 -22.98 37.61 8.49
N VAL A 86 -23.33 38.47 7.54
CA VAL A 86 -23.53 38.06 6.13
C VAL A 86 -22.21 37.61 5.49
N GLY A 87 -21.11 38.34 5.72
CA GLY A 87 -19.79 37.96 5.19
C GLY A 87 -19.31 36.62 5.74
N LEU A 88 -19.44 36.42 7.05
CA LEU A 88 -19.12 35.15 7.73
C LEU A 88 -19.99 33.99 7.24
N LEU A 89 -21.30 34.21 7.07
CA LEU A 89 -22.21 33.19 6.55
C LEU A 89 -21.82 32.78 5.12
N CYS A 90 -21.47 33.76 4.28
CA CYS A 90 -21.05 33.49 2.89
C CYS A 90 -19.73 32.71 2.83
N GLY A 91 -18.75 33.09 3.66
CA GLY A 91 -17.49 32.35 3.78
C GLY A 91 -17.68 30.92 4.29
N TYR A 92 -18.57 30.73 5.26
CA TYR A 92 -18.93 29.42 5.78
C TYR A 92 -19.59 28.51 4.73
N LEU A 93 -20.55 29.04 3.96
CA LEU A 93 -21.18 28.30 2.87
C LEU A 93 -20.18 27.91 1.77
N LEU A 94 -19.26 28.82 1.43
CA LEU A 94 -18.20 28.52 0.45
C LEU A 94 -17.24 27.43 0.99
N SER A 95 -16.92 27.46 2.27
CA SER A 95 -16.10 26.44 2.93
C SER A 95 -16.76 25.05 2.87
N ILE A 96 -18.06 24.96 3.16
CA ILE A 96 -18.82 23.72 3.00
C ILE A 96 -18.75 23.21 1.56
N LEU A 97 -18.91 24.09 0.58
CA LEU A 97 -18.85 23.69 -0.83
C LEU A 97 -17.47 23.15 -1.22
N ILE A 98 -16.39 23.82 -0.81
CA ILE A 98 -15.01 23.35 -1.05
C ILE A 98 -14.79 22.00 -0.37
N PHE A 99 -15.25 21.85 0.88
CA PHE A 99 -15.15 20.59 1.62
C PHE A 99 -15.84 19.45 0.88
N ILE A 100 -17.08 19.65 0.40
CA ILE A 100 -17.81 18.63 -0.37
C ILE A 100 -17.06 18.25 -1.65
N LEU A 101 -16.47 19.20 -2.37
CA LEU A 101 -15.72 18.93 -3.59
C LEU A 101 -14.45 18.11 -3.32
N VAL A 102 -13.63 18.56 -2.36
CA VAL A 102 -12.40 17.85 -1.98
C VAL A 102 -12.73 16.46 -1.44
N PHE A 103 -13.74 16.36 -0.58
CA PHE A 103 -14.19 15.11 -0.01
C PHE A 103 -14.76 14.16 -1.06
N GLY A 104 -15.50 14.67 -2.04
CA GLY A 104 -16.04 13.88 -3.16
C GLY A 104 -14.93 13.29 -4.03
N VAL A 105 -13.93 14.10 -4.40
CA VAL A 105 -12.76 13.64 -5.16
C VAL A 105 -11.97 12.61 -4.34
N TYR A 106 -11.70 12.90 -3.07
CA TYR A 106 -11.00 11.98 -2.17
C TYR A 106 -11.75 10.64 -2.02
N SER A 107 -13.05 10.69 -1.75
CA SER A 107 -13.88 9.49 -1.61
C SER A 107 -13.92 8.66 -2.89
N SER A 108 -13.93 9.30 -4.07
CA SER A 108 -13.88 8.58 -5.35
C SER A 108 -12.54 7.86 -5.55
N HIS A 109 -11.44 8.47 -5.10
CA HIS A 109 -10.13 7.85 -5.16
C HIS A 109 -10.02 6.67 -4.17
N VAL A 110 -10.48 6.83 -2.93
CA VAL A 110 -10.51 5.73 -1.94
C VAL A 110 -11.41 4.59 -2.40
N ALA A 111 -12.60 4.88 -2.96
CA ALA A 111 -13.47 3.85 -3.51
C ALA A 111 -12.82 3.07 -4.67
N SER A 112 -11.97 3.74 -5.47
CA SER A 112 -11.19 3.06 -6.51
C SER A 112 -10.17 2.08 -5.94
N LEU A 113 -9.58 2.37 -4.77
CA LEU A 113 -8.65 1.48 -4.07
C LEU A 113 -9.37 0.27 -3.47
N GLN A 114 -10.55 0.44 -2.87
CA GLN A 114 -11.33 -0.66 -2.29
C GLN A 114 -11.78 -1.71 -3.31
N ASN A 115 -11.92 -1.34 -4.58
CA ASN A 115 -12.30 -2.28 -5.63
C ASN A 115 -11.22 -3.34 -5.88
N TRP A 116 -9.96 -3.01 -5.59
CA TRP A 116 -8.85 -3.96 -5.60
C TRP A 116 -8.99 -4.94 -4.45
N ASP A 117 -9.10 -4.43 -3.22
CA ASP A 117 -9.19 -5.25 -2.00
C ASP A 117 -10.30 -6.30 -2.09
N GLY A 118 -11.46 -5.94 -2.65
CA GLY A 118 -12.57 -6.87 -2.85
C GLY A 118 -12.25 -8.04 -3.79
N PHE A 119 -11.41 -7.85 -4.81
CA PHE A 119 -10.95 -8.92 -5.69
C PHE A 119 -9.86 -9.77 -5.00
N TYR A 120 -8.92 -9.13 -4.30
CA TYR A 120 -7.89 -9.83 -3.51
C TYR A 120 -8.49 -10.74 -2.44
N MET A 121 -9.45 -10.24 -1.66
CA MET A 121 -10.10 -11.02 -0.62
C MET A 121 -10.85 -12.22 -1.21
N LYS A 122 -11.50 -12.06 -2.37
CA LYS A 122 -12.12 -13.19 -3.08
C LYS A 122 -11.11 -14.25 -3.52
N ILE A 123 -9.88 -13.88 -3.88
CA ILE A 123 -8.82 -14.84 -4.20
C ILE A 123 -8.40 -15.61 -2.94
N LEU A 124 -8.21 -14.89 -1.83
CA LEU A 124 -7.80 -15.47 -0.55
C LEU A 124 -8.87 -16.38 0.06
N ASP A 125 -10.15 -16.06 -0.11
CA ASP A 125 -11.28 -16.86 0.36
C ASP A 125 -11.50 -18.12 -0.48
N ASN A 126 -11.11 -18.11 -1.75
CA ASN A 126 -11.26 -19.22 -2.69
C ASN A 126 -10.06 -20.17 -2.73
N LYS A 127 -9.29 -20.31 -1.64
CA LYS A 127 -8.19 -21.29 -1.54
C LYS A 127 -8.68 -22.68 -1.96
N GLY A 128 -8.22 -23.15 -3.12
CA GLY A 128 -8.59 -24.45 -3.70
C GLY A 128 -9.68 -24.45 -4.78
N LYS A 129 -10.25 -23.29 -5.14
CA LYS A 129 -11.24 -23.16 -6.23
C LYS A 129 -10.85 -22.18 -7.33
N LEU A 130 -9.66 -21.60 -7.26
CA LEU A 130 -9.17 -20.75 -8.34
C LEU A 130 -9.07 -21.57 -9.62
N SER A 131 -9.49 -20.97 -10.72
CA SER A 131 -9.37 -21.52 -12.07
C SER A 131 -8.83 -20.45 -13.00
N PHE A 132 -8.23 -20.88 -14.10
CA PHE A 132 -7.70 -19.95 -15.10
C PHE A 132 -8.79 -18.99 -15.62
N ASP A 133 -9.98 -19.53 -15.94
CA ASP A 133 -11.12 -18.74 -16.41
C ASP A 133 -11.65 -17.74 -15.37
N PHE A 134 -11.51 -18.06 -14.08
CA PHE A 134 -11.82 -17.10 -13.02
C PHE A 134 -10.82 -15.94 -13.03
N CYS A 135 -9.52 -16.25 -13.09
CA CYS A 135 -8.48 -15.21 -13.11
C CYS A 135 -8.60 -14.29 -14.32
N GLN A 136 -8.97 -14.82 -15.50
CA GLN A 136 -9.17 -14.01 -16.71
C GLN A 136 -10.32 -12.99 -16.61
N LYS A 137 -11.23 -13.14 -15.63
CA LYS A 137 -12.32 -12.18 -15.37
C LYS A 137 -11.91 -11.04 -14.41
N GLY A 138 -10.64 -10.96 -14.02
CA GLY A 138 -10.12 -9.85 -13.22
C GLY A 138 -10.37 -8.49 -13.90
N PRO A 139 -10.65 -7.42 -13.13
CA PRO A 139 -11.05 -6.11 -13.67
C PRO A 139 -9.97 -5.41 -14.50
N ASP A 140 -8.72 -5.75 -14.28
CA ASP A 140 -7.54 -5.16 -14.92
C ASP A 140 -6.40 -6.20 -14.99
N GLN A 141 -5.27 -5.82 -15.60
CA GLN A 141 -4.14 -6.72 -15.82
C GLN A 141 -3.43 -7.13 -14.52
N PHE A 142 -3.22 -6.20 -13.57
CA PHE A 142 -2.58 -6.49 -12.30
C PHE A 142 -3.38 -7.52 -11.48
N SER A 143 -4.71 -7.35 -11.44
CA SER A 143 -5.64 -8.29 -10.83
C SER A 143 -5.54 -9.69 -11.46
N LYS A 144 -5.51 -9.77 -12.79
CA LYS A 144 -5.37 -11.05 -13.52
C LYS A 144 -4.05 -11.74 -13.21
N ASP A 145 -2.95 -11.00 -13.29
CA ASP A 145 -1.59 -11.52 -13.06
C ASP A 145 -1.42 -12.00 -11.63
N PHE A 146 -1.90 -11.24 -10.65
CA PHE A 146 -1.90 -11.64 -9.25
C PHE A 146 -2.73 -12.92 -9.03
N CYS A 147 -3.92 -13.02 -9.62
CA CYS A 147 -4.74 -14.22 -9.54
C CYS A 147 -4.02 -15.44 -10.16
N LEU A 148 -3.39 -15.26 -11.32
CA LEU A 148 -2.62 -16.31 -11.98
C LEU A 148 -1.42 -16.75 -11.14
N LYS A 149 -0.73 -15.83 -10.48
CA LYS A 149 0.34 -16.12 -9.53
C LYS A 149 -0.15 -17.01 -8.38
N GLU A 150 -1.24 -16.62 -7.73
CA GLU A 150 -1.84 -17.42 -6.64
C GLU A 150 -2.30 -18.80 -7.13
N LEU A 151 -2.91 -18.87 -8.31
CA LEU A 151 -3.30 -20.13 -8.95
C LEU A 151 -2.09 -21.03 -9.25
N ALA A 152 -1.00 -20.45 -9.75
CA ALA A 152 0.25 -21.14 -10.04
C ALA A 152 0.87 -21.71 -8.77
N MET A 153 0.90 -20.91 -7.69
CA MET A 153 1.38 -21.33 -6.38
C MET A 153 0.50 -22.42 -5.79
N GLN A 154 -0.84 -22.29 -5.82
CA GLN A 154 -1.75 -23.32 -5.32
C GLN A 154 -1.53 -24.67 -6.03
N ASN A 155 -1.33 -24.64 -7.35
CA ASN A 155 -1.15 -25.84 -8.17
C ASN A 155 0.31 -26.29 -8.33
N ASN A 156 1.27 -25.58 -7.73
CA ASN A 156 2.72 -25.79 -7.94
C ASN A 156 3.10 -25.90 -9.43
N ASN A 157 2.49 -25.07 -10.29
CA ASN A 157 2.63 -25.17 -11.74
C ASN A 157 3.23 -23.90 -12.35
N VAL A 158 4.53 -23.95 -12.64
CA VAL A 158 5.28 -22.84 -13.26
C VAL A 158 4.78 -22.44 -14.64
N LEU A 159 4.12 -23.33 -15.39
CA LEU A 159 3.57 -23.01 -16.71
C LEU A 159 2.41 -22.02 -16.63
N ILE A 160 1.80 -21.86 -15.45
CA ILE A 160 0.80 -20.82 -15.20
C ILE A 160 1.49 -19.45 -15.08
N CYS A 161 2.69 -19.40 -14.49
CA CYS A 161 3.48 -18.17 -14.43
C CYS A 161 3.89 -17.66 -15.82
N ASP A 162 4.07 -18.55 -16.80
CA ASP A 162 4.37 -18.16 -18.19
C ASP A 162 3.22 -17.42 -18.89
N LYS A 163 2.02 -17.43 -18.30
CA LYS A 163 0.83 -16.72 -18.81
C LYS A 163 0.63 -15.33 -18.21
N ILE A 164 1.46 -14.96 -17.24
CA ILE A 164 1.49 -13.62 -16.67
C ILE A 164 2.16 -12.71 -17.69
N GLU A 165 1.48 -11.63 -18.07
CA GLU A 165 2.05 -10.67 -19.03
C GLU A 165 3.22 -9.92 -18.36
N GLU A 166 4.12 -9.39 -19.20
CA GLU A 166 5.44 -8.87 -18.81
C GLU A 166 5.39 -7.92 -17.60
N GLU A 167 6.48 -7.90 -16.82
CA GLU A 167 6.59 -7.20 -15.53
C GLU A 167 6.03 -5.77 -15.63
N LEU A 168 4.82 -5.57 -15.09
CA LEU A 168 4.39 -4.24 -14.70
C LEU A 168 5.38 -3.78 -13.64
N GLU A 169 6.38 -3.00 -14.05
CA GLU A 169 7.18 -2.17 -13.18
C GLU A 169 6.22 -1.19 -12.51
N LEU A 170 5.62 -1.64 -11.41
CA LEU A 170 4.95 -0.74 -10.50
C LEU A 170 6.06 0.13 -9.94
N ASP A 171 6.08 1.39 -10.37
CA ASP A 171 7.00 2.47 -9.97
C ASP A 171 6.85 2.85 -8.47
N HIS A 172 6.30 1.94 -7.67
CA HIS A 172 6.02 2.08 -6.25
C HIS A 172 7.05 1.25 -5.49
N GLY A 173 8.16 1.92 -5.18
CA GLY A 173 9.35 1.39 -4.51
C GLY A 173 9.11 0.26 -3.52
N GLY A 174 9.60 -0.93 -3.87
CA GLY A 174 10.42 -1.71 -2.96
C GLY A 174 9.80 -2.90 -2.24
N ASN A 175 8.50 -3.19 -2.36
CA ASN A 175 7.90 -4.30 -1.60
C ASN A 175 7.27 -5.36 -2.50
N ASP A 176 7.88 -6.56 -2.48
CA ASP A 176 7.50 -7.97 -2.78
C ASP A 176 6.18 -8.38 -3.50
N TYR A 177 5.27 -7.47 -3.80
CA TYR A 177 3.99 -7.72 -4.45
C TYR A 177 4.04 -7.61 -5.98
N ALA A 178 5.22 -7.76 -6.58
CA ALA A 178 5.32 -7.81 -8.02
C ALA A 178 4.48 -9.01 -8.53
N SER A 179 3.48 -8.70 -9.37
CA SER A 179 2.59 -9.69 -10.00
C SER A 179 3.24 -10.38 -11.20
N GLY A 180 4.52 -10.11 -11.46
CA GLY A 180 5.24 -10.60 -12.62
C GLY A 180 5.55 -12.10 -12.62
N ARG A 181 5.93 -12.58 -13.80
CA ARG A 181 6.34 -13.98 -14.04
C ARG A 181 7.43 -14.46 -13.10
N ASN A 182 8.53 -13.70 -12.96
CA ASN A 182 9.66 -14.09 -12.11
C ASN A 182 9.22 -14.18 -10.61
N PRO A 183 8.57 -13.17 -10.01
CA PRO A 183 7.97 -13.31 -8.68
C PRO A 183 7.05 -14.52 -8.49
N CYS A 184 6.27 -14.89 -9.52
CA CYS A 184 5.44 -16.10 -9.50
C CYS A 184 6.28 -17.39 -9.40
N ILE A 185 7.33 -17.50 -10.22
CA ILE A 185 8.27 -18.62 -10.18
C ILE A 185 8.98 -18.68 -8.82
N ALA A 186 9.37 -17.52 -8.27
CA ALA A 186 9.99 -17.41 -6.95
C ALA A 186 9.08 -17.97 -5.86
N GLY A 187 7.81 -17.54 -5.85
CA GLY A 187 6.83 -18.01 -4.88
C GLY A 187 6.63 -19.53 -4.90
N ILE A 188 6.65 -20.15 -6.08
CA ILE A 188 6.59 -21.62 -6.22
C ILE A 188 7.87 -22.28 -5.68
N ALA A 189 9.04 -21.74 -6.02
CA ALA A 189 10.34 -22.25 -5.54
C ALA A 189 10.41 -22.24 -4.00
N ILE A 190 10.02 -21.12 -3.38
CA ILE A 190 9.97 -20.91 -1.93
C ILE A 190 8.99 -21.89 -1.28
N LYS A 191 7.75 -21.94 -1.80
CA LYS A 191 6.71 -22.82 -1.25
C LYS A 191 7.13 -24.30 -1.27
N ASN A 192 7.84 -24.72 -2.32
CA ASN A 192 8.27 -26.11 -2.49
C ASN A 192 9.63 -26.42 -1.87
N ASN A 193 10.33 -25.40 -1.36
CA ASN A 193 11.73 -25.51 -0.95
C ASN A 193 12.62 -26.10 -2.07
N ASP A 194 12.35 -25.72 -3.32
CA ASP A 194 13.04 -26.23 -4.50
C ASP A 194 13.76 -25.10 -5.26
N PRO A 195 15.02 -24.80 -4.89
CA PRO A 195 15.82 -23.78 -5.56
C PRO A 195 16.04 -24.04 -7.06
N LEU A 196 15.91 -25.27 -7.57
CA LEU A 196 16.04 -25.53 -9.02
C LEU A 196 14.90 -24.87 -9.82
N ILE A 197 13.78 -24.54 -9.18
CA ILE A 197 12.70 -23.81 -9.83
C ILE A 197 13.15 -22.39 -10.20
N CYS A 198 14.06 -21.77 -9.41
CA CYS A 198 14.63 -20.45 -9.71
C CYS A 198 15.39 -20.43 -11.04
N ASP A 199 15.84 -21.57 -11.57
CA ASP A 199 16.48 -21.64 -12.90
C ASP A 199 15.55 -21.30 -14.06
N LYS A 200 14.23 -21.39 -13.86
CA LYS A 200 13.22 -21.10 -14.88
C LYS A 200 12.90 -19.61 -15.02
N MET A 201 13.41 -18.79 -14.11
CA MET A 201 13.31 -17.35 -14.22
C MET A 201 14.11 -16.87 -15.42
N ASP A 202 13.54 -15.93 -16.17
CA ASP A 202 14.20 -15.33 -17.32
C ASP A 202 14.72 -13.95 -16.94
N PHE A 203 16.03 -13.77 -17.13
CA PHE A 203 16.76 -12.55 -16.82
C PHE A 203 17.48 -12.01 -18.05
N ASN A 204 17.08 -12.46 -19.24
CA ASN A 204 17.70 -12.02 -20.48
C ASN A 204 17.33 -10.59 -20.86
N ASN A 205 16.54 -9.87 -20.05
CA ASN A 205 16.34 -8.44 -20.21
C ASN A 205 17.59 -7.67 -19.71
N PRO A 206 18.41 -7.11 -20.62
CA PRO A 206 19.65 -6.44 -20.25
C PRO A 206 19.42 -5.09 -19.53
N ASN A 207 18.19 -4.58 -19.50
CA ASN A 207 17.86 -3.29 -18.88
C ASN A 207 17.56 -3.40 -17.39
N ASP A 208 17.23 -4.59 -16.89
CA ASP A 208 16.96 -4.82 -15.47
C ASP A 208 18.25 -5.30 -14.78
N LYS A 209 18.94 -4.34 -14.17
CA LYS A 209 20.18 -4.57 -13.40
C LYS A 209 19.93 -5.34 -12.10
N ASP A 210 18.69 -5.41 -11.63
CA ASP A 210 18.30 -6.04 -10.37
C ASP A 210 17.95 -7.53 -10.55
N ASN A 211 17.83 -7.99 -11.79
CA ASN A 211 17.57 -9.37 -12.17
C ASN A 211 18.49 -10.39 -11.49
N LEU A 212 19.79 -10.11 -11.40
CA LEU A 212 20.75 -11.04 -10.78
C LEU A 212 20.48 -11.19 -9.27
N SER A 213 20.22 -10.06 -8.60
CA SER A 213 19.89 -10.01 -7.18
C SER A 213 18.56 -10.72 -6.89
N ARG A 214 17.56 -10.58 -7.78
CA ARG A 214 16.27 -11.28 -7.67
C ARG A 214 16.42 -12.80 -7.81
N LYS A 215 17.26 -13.28 -8.73
CA LYS A 215 17.55 -14.72 -8.86
C LYS A 215 18.19 -15.28 -7.60
N ASP A 216 19.20 -14.57 -7.10
CA ASP A 216 19.91 -15.01 -5.90
C ASP A 216 18.99 -14.97 -4.67
N ALA A 217 18.12 -13.96 -4.55
CA ALA A 217 17.09 -13.92 -3.53
C ALA A 217 16.11 -15.10 -3.62
N CYS A 218 15.74 -15.54 -4.84
CA CYS A 218 14.93 -16.75 -5.01
C CYS A 218 15.63 -17.99 -4.46
N TYR A 219 16.89 -18.23 -4.86
CA TYR A 219 17.65 -19.38 -4.36
C TYR A 219 17.78 -19.34 -2.83
N TRP A 220 18.06 -18.16 -2.29
CA TRP A 220 18.20 -17.94 -0.85
C TRP A 220 16.92 -18.27 -0.09
N ASN A 221 15.78 -17.69 -0.51
CA ASN A 221 14.49 -17.87 0.14
C ASN A 221 13.87 -19.25 -0.11
N SER A 222 14.30 -19.97 -1.14
CA SER A 222 13.86 -21.35 -1.40
C SER A 222 14.54 -22.38 -0.51
N ILE A 223 15.47 -21.97 0.34
CA ILE A 223 16.05 -22.81 1.36
C ILE A 223 15.22 -22.60 2.64
N PRO A 224 14.56 -23.64 3.20
CA PRO A 224 13.47 -23.55 4.20
C PRO A 224 13.76 -22.84 5.53
N LEU A 225 14.94 -22.23 5.69
CA LEU A 225 15.49 -21.73 6.94
C LEU A 225 15.69 -20.22 6.94
N PHE A 226 15.42 -19.54 5.82
CA PHE A 226 15.74 -18.12 5.62
C PHE A 226 14.54 -17.18 5.49
N ASN A 227 13.35 -17.58 5.94
CA ASN A 227 12.19 -16.68 5.94
C ASN A 227 12.33 -15.46 6.87
N TYR A 228 13.50 -15.24 7.48
CA TYR A 228 13.84 -14.05 8.25
C TYR A 228 15.15 -13.45 7.75
N TRP A 229 15.10 -12.19 7.32
CA TRP A 229 16.22 -11.36 6.86
C TRP A 229 17.16 -10.94 8.02
N GLY A 230 17.35 -11.81 9.01
CA GLY A 230 18.22 -11.57 10.14
C GLY A 230 19.63 -12.07 9.88
N THR A 231 20.63 -11.28 10.27
CA THR A 231 22.01 -11.75 10.47
C THR A 231 22.23 -12.06 11.95
N ASN A 232 21.19 -12.47 12.68
CA ASN A 232 21.34 -12.73 14.10
C ASN A 232 22.05 -14.09 14.31
N ASP A 233 22.66 -14.28 15.47
CA ASP A 233 23.42 -15.50 15.77
C ASP A 233 22.57 -16.79 15.66
N GLN A 234 21.24 -16.70 15.81
CA GLN A 234 20.35 -17.85 15.67
C GLN A 234 20.22 -18.30 14.20
N ASP A 235 20.22 -17.37 13.26
CA ASP A 235 20.15 -17.66 11.83
C ASP A 235 21.42 -18.38 11.36
N ILE A 236 22.59 -17.97 11.88
CA ILE A 236 23.88 -18.64 11.62
C ILE A 236 23.88 -20.07 12.17
N LEU A 237 23.45 -20.27 13.42
CA LEU A 237 23.34 -21.60 14.04
C LEU A 237 22.39 -22.53 13.28
N LEU A 238 21.29 -21.98 12.73
CA LEU A 238 20.34 -22.75 11.93
C LEU A 238 20.90 -23.10 10.54
N ALA A 239 21.65 -22.17 9.94
CA ALA A 239 22.38 -22.39 8.69
C ALA A 239 23.44 -23.50 8.83
N GLN A 240 24.19 -23.51 9.94
CA GLN A 240 25.16 -24.55 10.25
C GLN A 240 24.56 -25.95 10.32
N LYS A 241 23.34 -26.10 10.84
CA LYS A 241 22.61 -27.39 10.85
C LYS A 241 22.32 -27.93 9.46
N ASN A 242 22.45 -27.09 8.42
CA ASN A 242 22.11 -27.41 7.04
C ASN A 242 23.27 -27.10 6.08
N LEU A 243 24.50 -27.12 6.58
CA LEU A 243 25.72 -26.75 5.86
C LEU A 243 25.87 -27.45 4.50
N ASP A 244 25.41 -28.70 4.37
CA ASP A 244 25.48 -29.44 3.10
C ASP A 244 24.60 -28.83 2.01
N LEU A 245 23.45 -28.27 2.37
CA LEU A 245 22.61 -27.52 1.43
C LEU A 245 23.31 -26.22 1.00
N TYR A 246 23.99 -25.52 1.91
CA TYR A 246 24.76 -24.33 1.56
C TYR A 246 25.91 -24.65 0.63
N LYS A 247 26.71 -25.67 0.93
CA LYS A 247 27.80 -26.10 0.06
C LYS A 247 27.31 -26.44 -1.34
N LYS A 248 26.11 -27.02 -1.44
CA LYS A 248 25.47 -27.33 -2.72
C LYS A 248 25.05 -26.07 -3.49
N TRP A 249 24.49 -25.06 -2.82
CA TRP A 249 23.85 -23.92 -3.49
C TRP A 249 24.71 -22.65 -3.59
N CYS A 250 25.69 -22.46 -2.70
CA CYS A 250 26.57 -21.29 -2.73
C CYS A 250 27.26 -21.03 -4.08
N PRO A 251 27.66 -22.05 -4.86
CA PRO A 251 28.24 -21.83 -6.19
C PRO A 251 27.29 -21.18 -7.21
N PHE A 252 25.99 -21.16 -6.96
CA PHE A 252 24.98 -20.61 -7.87
C PHE A 252 24.73 -19.11 -7.66
N PHE A 253 25.12 -18.55 -6.52
CA PHE A 253 24.95 -17.12 -6.24
C PHE A 253 25.90 -16.29 -7.09
N LYS A 254 25.37 -15.26 -7.75
CA LYS A 254 26.17 -14.41 -8.65
C LYS A 254 26.49 -13.04 -8.05
N SER A 255 25.58 -12.47 -7.27
CA SER A 255 25.73 -11.24 -6.51
C SER A 255 26.80 -11.37 -5.44
N ASP A 256 27.61 -10.33 -5.30
CA ASP A 256 28.68 -10.29 -4.31
C ASP A 256 28.13 -10.35 -2.88
N TYR A 257 26.96 -9.75 -2.64
CA TYR A 257 26.28 -9.81 -1.35
C TYR A 257 26.00 -11.26 -0.92
N PHE A 258 25.36 -12.05 -1.77
CA PHE A 258 25.01 -13.43 -1.43
C PHE A 258 26.23 -14.35 -1.35
N LYS A 259 27.28 -14.07 -2.15
CA LYS A 259 28.58 -14.77 -2.02
C LYS A 259 29.25 -14.49 -0.68
N GLU A 260 29.22 -13.24 -0.22
CA GLU A 260 29.75 -12.85 1.08
C GLU A 260 28.99 -13.56 2.21
N GLN A 261 27.65 -13.51 2.18
CA GLN A 261 26.82 -14.22 3.17
C GLN A 261 27.09 -15.72 3.19
N CYS A 262 27.20 -16.35 2.02
CA CYS A 262 27.61 -17.75 1.90
C CYS A 262 28.98 -18.02 2.52
N SER A 263 29.94 -17.14 2.30
CA SER A 263 31.30 -17.28 2.85
C SER A 263 31.30 -17.19 4.37
N VAL A 264 30.49 -16.30 4.95
CA VAL A 264 30.31 -16.22 6.41
C VAL A 264 29.76 -17.53 6.97
N VAL A 265 28.70 -18.07 6.38
CA VAL A 265 28.11 -19.35 6.81
C VAL A 265 29.11 -20.50 6.71
N LEU A 266 29.80 -20.63 5.56
CA LEU A 266 30.75 -21.71 5.29
C LEU A 266 32.00 -21.66 6.19
N ASN A 267 32.41 -20.48 6.66
CA ASN A 267 33.61 -20.28 7.48
C ASN A 267 33.33 -20.20 8.99
N SER A 268 32.07 -20.22 9.42
CA SER A 268 31.66 -20.06 10.84
C SER A 268 31.96 -21.25 11.77
N ASN A 269 32.90 -22.14 11.41
CA ASN A 269 33.26 -23.33 12.20
C ASN A 269 34.06 -23.01 13.47
#